data_AF-A0A9D1T5P5-F1
#
_entry.id   AF-A0A9D1T5P5-F1
#
_cell.length_a   1.000
_cell.length_b   1.000
_cell.length_c   1.000
_cell.angle_alpha   90.00
_cell.angle_beta   90.00
_cell.angle_gamma   90.00
#
_symmetry.space_group_name_H-M   'P 1'
#
loop_
_entity.id
_entity.type
_entity.pdbx_description
1 polymer ?
#
loop_
_entity_poly.entity_id
_entity_poly.type
_entity_poly.pdbx_seq_one_letter_code
_entity_poly.pdbx_strand_id
1 'polypeptide(L)'
;MNRKLSTPKTISGIVAALLVLIAAQSSALVAGEILLRQGIPGAICNVIIGVIYAALVCGLAALVCGKLLKVSMRKMRLPGFSVRPIWLAAAVFMPLLLLCCCRIAGGHWERNFPTAGEAWAIVTGAVVFYGFAAGLVEEIVFRGLIMGCLEKRLGVPTAVLLPSLLFGAVHIIGNDLDPVSAL
;
A
#
# COMPACT_ATOMS: atom_id res chain seq x y z
N MET A 1 -7.27 2.85 30.09
CA MET A 1 -8.50 2.12 29.71
C MET A 1 -8.64 2.03 28.19
N ASN A 2 -8.39 0.85 27.60
CA ASN A 2 -8.66 0.59 26.18
C ASN A 2 -10.17 0.39 25.99
N ARG A 3 -10.88 1.36 25.39
CA ARG A 3 -12.28 1.18 24.99
C ARG A 3 -12.33 0.07 23.94
N LYS A 4 -13.03 -1.04 24.24
CA LYS A 4 -13.34 -2.08 23.26
C LYS A 4 -14.25 -1.48 22.18
N LEU A 5 -13.89 -1.66 20.90
CA LEU A 5 -14.78 -1.32 19.79
C LEU A 5 -15.98 -2.29 19.75
N SER A 6 -17.15 -1.81 19.33
CA SER A 6 -18.30 -2.69 19.08
C SER A 6 -18.10 -3.47 17.78
N THR A 7 -18.72 -4.65 17.64
CA THR A 7 -18.64 -5.45 16.40
C THR A 7 -19.07 -4.65 15.18
N PRO A 8 -20.20 -3.90 15.20
CA PRO A 8 -20.63 -3.12 14.04
C PRO A 8 -19.61 -2.05 13.65
N LYS A 9 -19.00 -1.37 14.64
CA LYS A 9 -17.95 -0.38 14.37
C LYS A 9 -16.67 -0.99 13.84
N THR A 10 -16.33 -2.20 14.29
CA THR A 10 -15.15 -2.93 13.82
C THR A 10 -15.33 -3.31 12.35
N ILE A 11 -16.46 -3.94 12.01
CA ILE A 11 -16.80 -4.32 10.63
C ILE A 11 -16.86 -3.07 9.75
N SER A 12 -17.58 -2.04 10.18
CA SER A 12 -17.68 -0.77 9.45
C SER A 12 -16.31 -0.10 9.25
N GLY A 13 -15.42 -0.16 10.24
CA GLY A 13 -14.05 0.33 10.12
C GLY A 13 -13.22 -0.41 9.08
N ILE A 14 -13.31 -1.74 9.04
CA ILE A 14 -12.61 -2.59 8.05
C ILE A 14 -13.15 -2.31 6.65
N VAL A 15 -14.47 -2.30 6.48
CA VAL A 15 -15.10 -1.99 5.18
C VAL A 15 -14.72 -0.58 4.73
N ALA A 16 -14.77 0.41 5.62
CA ALA A 16 -14.36 1.77 5.29
C ALA A 16 -12.87 1.83 4.89
N ALA A 17 -11.98 1.09 5.55
CA ALA A 17 -10.57 1.05 5.20
C ALA A 17 -10.33 0.49 3.78
N LEU A 18 -11.05 -0.57 3.40
CA LEU A 18 -11.00 -1.13 2.04
C LEU A 18 -11.59 -0.16 1.00
N LEU A 19 -12.68 0.52 1.34
CA LEU A 19 -13.25 1.55 0.46
C LEU A 19 -12.31 2.75 0.27
N VAL A 20 -11.60 3.16 1.33
CA VAL A 20 -10.57 4.20 1.24
C VAL A 20 -9.45 3.79 0.30
N LEU A 21 -8.97 2.54 0.40
CA LEU A 21 -7.95 1.99 -0.49
C LEU A 21 -8.40 2.07 -1.96
N ILE A 22 -9.57 1.50 -2.28
CA ILE A 22 -10.10 1.46 -3.64
C ILE A 22 -10.34 2.87 -4.17
N ALA A 23 -11.05 3.72 -3.41
CA ALA A 23 -11.39 5.06 -3.86
C ALA A 23 -10.15 5.93 -4.10
N ALA A 24 -9.16 5.88 -3.21
CA ALA A 24 -7.94 6.67 -3.34
C ALA A 24 -7.08 6.19 -4.51
N GLN A 25 -6.90 4.87 -4.66
CA GLN A 25 -6.11 4.31 -5.75
C GLN A 25 -6.76 4.57 -7.11
N SER A 26 -8.05 4.29 -7.27
CA SER A 26 -8.77 4.55 -8.52
C SER A 26 -8.75 6.03 -8.88
N SER A 27 -8.93 6.93 -7.90
CA SER A 27 -8.88 8.38 -8.14
C SER A 27 -7.51 8.85 -8.59
N ALA A 28 -6.43 8.33 -7.98
CA ALA A 28 -5.07 8.65 -8.37
C ALA A 28 -4.75 8.16 -9.79
N LEU A 29 -5.19 6.95 -10.16
CA LEU A 29 -4.97 6.38 -11.49
C LEU A 29 -5.73 7.15 -12.57
N VAL A 30 -7.00 7.49 -12.33
CA VAL A 30 -7.79 8.32 -13.26
C VAL A 30 -7.14 9.69 -13.45
N ALA A 31 -6.66 10.32 -12.37
CA ALA A 31 -5.91 11.57 -12.48
C ALA A 31 -4.65 11.41 -13.33
N GLY A 32 -3.89 10.33 -13.14
CA GLY A 32 -2.71 10.01 -13.95
C GLY A 32 -3.01 9.87 -15.44
N GLU A 33 -4.11 9.18 -15.77
CA GLU A 33 -4.55 9.01 -17.15
C GLU A 33 -4.92 10.36 -17.80
N ILE A 34 -5.63 11.23 -17.07
CA ILE A 34 -5.95 12.57 -17.55
C ILE A 34 -4.68 13.38 -17.83
N LEU A 35 -3.70 13.33 -16.92
CA LEU A 35 -2.43 14.05 -17.07
C LEU A 35 -1.63 13.54 -18.29
N LEU A 36 -1.57 12.22 -18.49
CA LEU A 36 -0.92 11.61 -19.65
C LEU A 36 -1.58 12.05 -20.95
N ARG A 37 -2.92 12.09 -21.01
CA ARG A 37 -3.68 12.57 -22.19
C ARG A 37 -3.40 14.04 -22.51
N GLN A 38 -2.99 14.84 -21.54
CA GLN A 38 -2.57 16.23 -21.74
C GLN A 38 -1.11 16.37 -22.21
N GLY A 39 -0.41 15.25 -22.44
CA GLY A 39 0.97 15.23 -22.91
C GLY A 39 2.01 15.42 -21.79
N ILE A 40 1.61 15.29 -20.51
CA ILE A 40 2.56 15.37 -19.40
C ILE A 40 3.44 14.11 -19.41
N PRO A 41 4.77 14.24 -19.28
CA PRO A 41 5.68 13.09 -19.24
C PRO A 41 5.30 12.08 -18.14
N GLY A 42 5.33 10.79 -18.48
CA GLY A 42 4.99 9.70 -17.56
C GLY A 42 5.76 9.75 -16.23
N ALA A 43 7.03 10.17 -16.29
CA ALA A 43 7.84 10.35 -15.09
C ALA A 43 7.21 11.33 -14.09
N ILE A 44 6.69 12.46 -14.57
CA ILE A 44 6.04 13.50 -13.76
C ILE A 44 4.67 13.03 -13.30
N CYS A 45 3.90 12.39 -14.19
CA CYS A 45 2.59 11.81 -13.85
C CYS A 45 2.72 10.86 -12.66
N ASN A 46 3.69 9.93 -12.69
CA ASN A 46 3.94 8.96 -11.61
C ASN A 46 4.20 9.62 -10.24
N VAL A 47 4.95 10.73 -10.23
CA VAL A 47 5.20 11.50 -9.01
C VAL A 47 3.89 12.11 -8.50
N ILE A 48 3.13 12.78 -9.37
CA ILE A 48 1.88 13.43 -9.00
C ILE A 48 0.86 12.42 -8.47
N ILE A 49 0.66 11.29 -9.15
CA ILE A 49 -0.32 10.28 -8.72
C ILE A 49 0.11 9.61 -7.41
N GLY A 50 1.41 9.40 -7.18
CA GLY A 50 1.91 8.86 -5.91
C GLY A 50 1.60 9.79 -4.74
N VAL A 51 1.81 11.09 -4.94
CA VAL A 51 1.48 12.12 -3.94
C VAL A 51 -0.03 12.19 -3.70
N ILE A 52 -0.84 12.22 -4.76
CA ILE A 52 -2.31 12.23 -4.66
C ILE A 52 -2.80 11.00 -3.89
N TYR A 53 -2.31 9.82 -4.24
CA TYR A 53 -2.71 8.57 -3.61
C TYR A 53 -2.42 8.58 -2.10
N ALA A 54 -1.18 8.93 -1.73
CA ALA A 54 -0.77 9.04 -0.33
C ALA A 54 -1.61 10.09 0.43
N ALA A 55 -1.84 11.27 -0.16
CA ALA A 55 -2.59 12.34 0.47
C ALA A 55 -4.07 11.97 0.68
N LEU A 56 -4.71 11.35 -0.31
CA LEU A 56 -6.09 10.89 -0.23
C LEU A 56 -6.26 9.85 0.88
N VAL A 57 -5.38 8.86 0.95
CA VAL A 57 -5.43 7.84 2.01
C VAL A 57 -5.22 8.46 3.38
N CYS A 58 -4.24 9.36 3.55
CA CYS A 58 -4.02 10.06 4.82
C CYS A 58 -5.27 10.84 5.27
N GLY A 59 -5.88 11.61 4.35
CA GLY A 59 -7.06 12.41 4.63
C GLY A 59 -8.29 11.58 4.93
N LEU A 60 -8.57 10.57 4.10
CA LEU A 60 -9.71 9.68 4.28
C LEU A 60 -9.57 8.79 5.53
N ALA A 61 -8.38 8.29 5.83
CA ALA A 61 -8.11 7.55 7.06
C ALA A 61 -8.33 8.41 8.32
N ALA A 62 -7.93 9.69 8.27
CA ALA A 62 -8.22 10.65 9.33
C ALA A 62 -9.73 10.85 9.52
N LEU A 63 -10.50 10.93 8.43
CA LEU A 63 -11.96 11.00 8.49
C LEU A 63 -12.59 9.73 9.08
N VAL A 64 -12.12 8.55 8.68
CA VAL A 64 -12.57 7.26 9.24
C VAL A 64 -12.30 7.20 10.74
N CYS A 65 -11.09 7.55 11.19
CA CYS A 65 -10.75 7.53 12.61
C CYS A 65 -11.58 8.54 13.41
N GLY A 66 -11.67 9.78 12.93
CA GLY A 66 -12.34 10.87 13.64
C GLY A 66 -13.86 10.77 13.64
N LYS A 67 -14.47 10.56 12.47
CA LYS A 67 -15.93 10.60 12.31
C LYS A 67 -16.60 9.24 12.53
N LEU A 68 -16.04 8.17 11.95
CA LEU A 68 -16.67 6.84 12.00
C LEU A 68 -16.33 6.10 13.30
N LEU A 69 -15.04 5.94 13.58
CA LEU A 69 -14.57 5.15 14.72
C LEU A 69 -14.58 5.95 16.03
N LYS A 70 -14.47 7.28 15.96
CA LYS A 70 -14.30 8.19 17.11
C LYS A 70 -13.09 7.80 17.97
N VAL A 71 -11.99 7.44 17.31
CA VAL A 71 -10.71 7.05 17.91
C VAL A 71 -9.61 7.95 17.34
N SER A 72 -8.62 8.31 18.16
CA SER A 72 -7.48 9.10 17.66
C SER A 72 -6.58 8.28 16.73
N MET A 73 -6.03 8.93 15.70
CA MET A 73 -5.08 8.32 14.75
C MET A 73 -3.92 7.60 15.45
N ARG A 74 -3.35 8.23 16.50
CA ARG A 74 -2.28 7.63 17.32
C ARG A 74 -2.67 6.29 17.95
N LYS A 75 -3.94 6.13 18.38
CA LYS A 75 -4.45 4.87 18.95
C LYS A 75 -4.69 3.80 17.89
N MET A 76 -4.70 4.17 16.62
CA MET A 76 -4.75 3.28 15.46
C MET A 76 -3.37 3.12 14.81
N ARG A 77 -2.29 3.54 15.50
CA ARG A 77 -0.90 3.45 14.98
C ARG A 77 -0.66 4.25 13.69
N LEU A 78 -1.53 5.23 13.40
CA LEU A 78 -1.46 6.14 12.24
C LEU A 78 -0.77 7.46 12.60
N PRO A 79 0.05 8.03 11.69
CA PRO A 79 1.46 7.69 11.59
C PRO A 79 2.32 8.50 12.58
N GLY A 80 3.21 7.79 13.28
CA GLY A 80 4.49 8.34 13.73
C GLY A 80 5.55 7.80 12.79
N PHE A 81 6.17 8.65 11.96
CA PHE A 81 7.16 8.19 10.99
C PHE A 81 8.47 7.87 11.73
N SER A 82 8.91 6.60 11.67
CA SER A 82 10.16 6.15 12.27
C SER A 82 10.89 5.24 11.29
N VAL A 83 11.85 5.81 10.57
CA VAL A 83 12.70 5.04 9.65
C VAL A 83 13.92 4.55 10.42
N ARG A 84 14.02 3.24 10.62
CA ARG A 84 15.23 2.62 11.19
C ARG A 84 16.18 2.26 10.03
N PRO A 85 17.51 2.43 10.19
CA PRO A 85 18.48 2.13 9.14
C PRO A 85 18.39 0.69 8.60
N ILE A 86 18.02 -0.27 9.44
CA ILE A 86 17.83 -1.67 9.04
C ILE A 86 16.74 -1.82 7.96
N TRP A 87 15.69 -1.01 7.99
CA TRP A 87 14.61 -1.06 7.00
C TRP A 87 15.02 -0.41 5.67
N LEU A 88 15.87 0.61 5.72
CA LEU A 88 16.49 1.18 4.51
C LEU A 88 17.43 0.16 3.85
N ALA A 89 18.22 -0.54 4.66
CA ALA A 89 19.04 -1.64 4.17
C ALA A 89 18.17 -2.73 3.54
N ALA A 90 17.10 -3.17 4.21
CA ALA A 90 16.18 -4.18 3.69
C ALA A 90 15.55 -3.77 2.35
N ALA A 91 15.16 -2.50 2.18
CA ALA A 91 14.58 -1.99 0.93
C ALA A 91 15.53 -2.11 -0.28
N VAL A 92 16.84 -2.13 -0.06
CA VAL A 92 17.85 -2.34 -1.12
C VAL A 92 18.23 -3.81 -1.25
N PHE A 93 18.50 -4.48 -0.13
CA PHE A 93 19.00 -5.86 -0.14
C PHE A 93 17.94 -6.89 -0.55
N MET A 94 16.66 -6.68 -0.24
CA MET A 94 15.60 -7.63 -0.63
C MET A 94 15.45 -7.75 -2.16
N PRO A 95 15.32 -6.65 -2.94
CA PRO A 95 15.31 -6.76 -4.39
C PRO A 95 16.58 -7.39 -4.97
N LEU A 96 17.75 -7.10 -4.42
CA LEU A 96 19.01 -7.70 -4.86
C LEU A 96 19.02 -9.21 -4.60
N LEU A 97 18.55 -9.65 -3.43
CA LEU A 97 18.41 -11.07 -3.11
C LEU A 97 17.45 -11.75 -4.09
N LEU A 98 16.31 -11.12 -4.40
CA LEU A 98 15.36 -11.63 -5.39
C LEU A 98 16.04 -11.80 -6.76
N LEU A 99 16.80 -10.79 -7.23
CA LEU A 99 17.55 -10.87 -8.49
C LEU A 99 18.58 -12.02 -8.47
N CYS A 100 19.27 -12.24 -7.34
CA CYS A 100 20.17 -13.38 -7.17
C CYS A 100 19.41 -14.72 -7.26
N CYS A 101 18.27 -14.85 -6.58
CA CYS A 101 17.43 -16.04 -6.64
C CYS A 101 16.93 -16.32 -8.06
N CYS A 102 16.42 -15.30 -8.75
CA CYS A 102 15.99 -15.42 -10.15
C CYS A 102 17.14 -15.90 -11.05
N ARG A 103 18.36 -15.39 -10.83
CA ARG A 103 19.54 -15.83 -11.59
C ARG A 103 19.92 -17.28 -11.31
N ILE A 104 19.83 -17.73 -10.05
CA ILE A 104 20.11 -19.13 -9.67
C ILE A 104 19.06 -20.07 -10.26
N ALA A 105 17.78 -19.64 -10.32
CA ALA A 105 16.68 -20.38 -10.94
C ALA A 105 16.74 -20.44 -12.48
N GLY A 106 17.81 -19.95 -13.10
CA GLY A 106 18.00 -19.99 -14.56
C GLY A 106 17.53 -18.74 -15.30
N GLY A 107 17.10 -17.68 -14.61
CA GLY A 107 16.77 -16.41 -15.23
C GLY A 107 17.99 -15.76 -15.90
N HIS A 108 17.75 -15.12 -17.05
CA HIS A 108 18.78 -14.43 -17.85
C HIS A 108 18.53 -12.93 -17.90
N TRP A 109 19.60 -12.17 -18.16
CA TRP A 109 19.50 -10.72 -18.30
C TRP A 109 19.14 -10.37 -19.75
N GLU A 110 18.05 -9.64 -19.92
CA GLU A 110 17.69 -9.03 -21.20
C GLU A 110 17.95 -7.53 -21.14
N ARG A 111 18.60 -7.01 -22.19
CA ARG A 111 18.81 -5.56 -22.33
C ARG A 111 17.62 -4.98 -23.06
N ASN A 112 16.83 -4.20 -22.35
CA ASN A 112 15.91 -3.26 -22.98
C ASN A 112 16.64 -1.94 -23.24
N PHE A 113 16.35 -1.29 -24.36
CA PHE A 113 16.86 0.03 -24.69
C PHE A 113 15.73 1.06 -24.56
N PRO A 114 15.27 1.38 -23.34
CA PRO A 114 14.25 2.39 -23.15
C PRO A 114 14.78 3.76 -23.55
N THR A 115 13.90 4.61 -24.08
CA THR A 115 14.21 6.03 -24.21
C THR A 115 14.46 6.64 -22.82
N ALA A 116 15.16 7.78 -22.76
CA ALA A 116 15.38 8.46 -21.48
C ALA A 116 14.06 8.75 -20.75
N GLY A 117 12.99 9.11 -21.47
CA GLY A 117 11.67 9.36 -20.90
C GLY A 117 11.03 8.10 -20.30
N GLU A 118 11.13 6.96 -20.98
CA GLU A 118 10.63 5.67 -20.49
C GLU A 118 11.41 5.19 -19.28
N ALA A 119 12.75 5.32 -19.30
CA ALA A 119 13.59 4.97 -18.16
C ALA A 119 13.19 5.75 -16.90
N TRP A 120 12.97 7.07 -17.03
CA TRP A 120 12.49 7.89 -15.93
C TRP A 120 11.08 7.54 -15.48
N ALA A 121 10.18 7.20 -16.41
CA ALA A 121 8.83 6.75 -16.06
C ALA A 121 8.86 5.44 -15.26
N ILE A 122 9.69 4.47 -15.66
CA ILE A 122 9.89 3.22 -14.91
C ILE A 122 10.42 3.51 -13.51
N VAL A 123 11.48 4.33 -13.40
CA VAL A 123 12.10 4.65 -12.11
C VAL A 123 11.12 5.37 -11.17
N THR A 124 10.42 6.41 -11.63
CA THR A 124 9.49 7.15 -10.77
C THR A 124 8.25 6.33 -10.42
N GLY A 125 7.75 5.49 -11.34
CA GLY A 125 6.67 4.54 -11.06
C GLY A 125 7.08 3.56 -9.95
N ALA A 126 8.24 2.91 -10.12
CA ALA A 126 8.76 1.93 -9.17
C ALA A 126 9.04 2.55 -7.80
N VAL A 127 9.71 3.70 -7.74
CA VAL A 127 10.15 4.30 -6.47
C VAL A 127 9.02 5.05 -5.78
N VAL A 128 8.29 5.91 -6.50
CA VAL A 128 7.34 6.84 -5.88
C VAL A 128 5.97 6.20 -5.71
N PHE A 129 5.43 5.58 -6.75
CA PHE A 129 4.08 5.02 -6.69
C PHE A 129 4.07 3.65 -6.00
N TYR A 130 4.79 2.67 -6.54
CA TYR A 130 4.80 1.31 -6.01
C TYR A 130 5.63 1.16 -4.73
N GLY A 131 6.80 1.79 -4.66
CA GLY A 131 7.68 1.68 -3.49
C GLY A 131 7.16 2.50 -2.31
N PHE A 132 7.04 3.81 -2.48
CA PHE A 132 6.71 4.72 -1.39
C PHE A 132 5.21 4.82 -1.13
N ALA A 133 4.41 5.23 -2.12
CA ALA A 133 2.99 5.51 -1.90
C ALA A 133 2.22 4.25 -1.53
N ALA A 134 2.38 3.15 -2.27
CA ALA A 134 1.73 1.89 -1.92
C ALA A 134 2.17 1.39 -0.54
N GLY A 135 3.47 1.36 -0.24
CA GLY A 135 3.96 0.95 1.09
C GLY A 135 3.41 1.79 2.25
N LEU A 136 3.29 3.12 2.07
CA LEU A 136 2.65 4.00 3.05
C LEU A 136 1.16 3.67 3.21
N VAL A 137 0.45 3.49 2.10
CA VAL A 137 -0.99 3.18 2.11
C VAL A 137 -1.25 1.85 2.78
N GLU A 138 -0.41 0.85 2.52
CA GLU A 138 -0.52 -0.47 3.16
C GLU A 138 -0.38 -0.38 4.68
N GLU A 139 0.61 0.37 5.17
CA GLU A 139 0.80 0.61 6.60
C GLU A 139 -0.43 1.31 7.21
N ILE A 140 -0.99 2.31 6.52
CA ILE A 140 -2.16 3.05 7.00
C ILE A 140 -3.43 2.18 7.02
N VAL A 141 -3.70 1.48 5.93
CA VAL A 141 -4.94 0.72 5.74
C VAL A 141 -4.90 -0.57 6.54
N PHE A 142 -3.88 -1.42 6.33
CA PHE A 142 -3.85 -2.76 6.91
C PHE A 142 -3.35 -2.77 8.35
N ARG A 143 -2.20 -2.15 8.64
CA ARG A 143 -1.62 -2.12 9.99
C ARG A 143 -2.25 -1.05 10.88
N GLY A 144 -2.71 0.04 10.29
CA GLY A 144 -3.39 1.10 11.00
C GLY A 144 -4.86 0.83 11.25
N LEU A 145 -5.68 0.98 10.21
CA LEU A 145 -7.14 0.92 10.33
C LEU A 145 -7.65 -0.50 10.61
N ILE A 146 -7.32 -1.49 9.78
CA ILE A 146 -7.88 -2.84 9.85
C ILE A 146 -7.36 -3.56 11.11
N MET A 147 -6.04 -3.69 11.25
CA MET A 147 -5.41 -4.29 12.43
C MET A 147 -5.80 -3.55 13.72
N GLY A 148 -5.80 -2.22 13.72
CA GLY A 148 -6.19 -1.44 14.90
C GLY A 148 -7.65 -1.65 15.31
N CYS A 149 -8.57 -1.85 14.36
CA CYS A 149 -9.96 -2.22 14.65
C CYS A 149 -10.05 -3.62 15.28
N LEU A 150 -9.37 -4.60 14.68
CA LEU A 150 -9.37 -5.99 15.15
C LEU A 150 -8.71 -6.12 16.52
N GLU A 151 -7.59 -5.47 16.76
CA GLU A 151 -6.86 -5.53 18.04
C GLU A 151 -7.73 -5.04 19.19
N LYS A 152 -8.45 -3.93 18.98
CA LYS A 152 -9.35 -3.34 19.98
C LYS A 152 -10.61 -4.18 20.24
N ARG A 153 -10.94 -5.13 19.37
CA ARG A 153 -12.15 -5.95 19.48
C ARG A 153 -11.84 -7.38 19.91
N LEU A 154 -10.91 -8.04 19.23
CA LEU A 154 -10.63 -9.48 19.30
C LEU A 154 -9.25 -9.78 19.90
N GLY A 155 -8.42 -8.76 20.13
CA GLY A 155 -7.06 -8.92 20.66
C GLY A 155 -6.01 -9.14 19.58
N VAL A 156 -4.75 -9.26 20.01
CA VAL A 156 -3.58 -9.25 19.14
C VAL A 156 -3.51 -10.43 18.16
N PRO A 157 -3.78 -11.71 18.54
CA PRO A 157 -3.61 -12.83 17.62
C PRO A 157 -4.45 -12.70 16.35
N THR A 158 -5.74 -12.39 16.49
CA THR A 158 -6.64 -12.18 15.35
C THR A 158 -6.26 -10.94 14.56
N ALA A 159 -5.79 -9.89 15.23
CA ALA A 159 -5.36 -8.66 14.60
C ALA A 159 -4.08 -8.82 13.76
N VAL A 160 -3.28 -9.87 13.99
CA VAL A 160 -2.12 -10.18 13.14
C VAL A 160 -2.55 -11.10 11.99
N LEU A 161 -3.27 -12.19 12.29
CA LEU A 161 -3.60 -13.21 11.30
C LEU A 161 -4.57 -12.70 10.24
N LEU A 162 -5.68 -12.08 10.64
CA LEU A 162 -6.76 -11.75 9.71
C LEU A 162 -6.38 -10.65 8.71
N PRO A 163 -5.69 -9.55 9.10
CA PRO A 163 -5.20 -8.58 8.14
C PRO A 163 -4.15 -9.16 7.20
N SER A 164 -3.31 -10.09 7.65
CA SER A 164 -2.30 -10.73 6.80
C SER A 164 -2.93 -11.60 5.72
N LEU A 165 -3.96 -12.39 6.08
CA LEU A 165 -4.72 -13.18 5.11
C LEU A 165 -5.48 -12.29 4.12
N LEU A 166 -6.11 -11.23 4.62
CA LEU A 166 -6.81 -10.25 3.78
C LEU A 166 -5.84 -9.54 2.83
N PHE A 167 -4.67 -9.15 3.32
CA PHE A 167 -3.60 -8.53 2.53
C PHE A 167 -3.14 -9.45 1.40
N GLY A 168 -2.87 -10.73 1.67
CA GLY A 168 -2.54 -11.69 0.62
C GLY A 168 -3.67 -11.87 -0.39
N ALA A 169 -4.92 -12.01 0.09
CA ALA A 169 -6.08 -12.21 -0.78
C ALA A 169 -6.28 -11.05 -1.77
N VAL A 170 -6.15 -9.79 -1.35
CA VAL A 170 -6.31 -8.64 -2.25
C VAL A 170 -5.22 -8.53 -3.33
N HIS A 171 -4.06 -9.14 -3.11
CA HIS A 171 -2.98 -9.19 -4.10
C HIS A 171 -3.12 -10.38 -5.07
N ILE A 172 -3.87 -11.42 -4.69
CA ILE A 172 -4.20 -12.55 -5.58
C ILE A 172 -5.39 -12.19 -6.48
N ILE A 173 -6.41 -11.51 -5.93
CA ILE A 173 -7.62 -11.15 -6.68
C ILE A 173 -7.25 -10.20 -7.83
N GLY A 174 -7.55 -10.61 -9.06
CA GLY A 174 -7.32 -9.80 -10.26
C GLY A 174 -5.93 -9.93 -10.86
N ASN A 175 -5.08 -10.82 -10.36
CA ASN A 175 -3.82 -11.19 -10.98
C ASN A 175 -3.95 -12.57 -11.68
N ASP A 176 -3.23 -12.78 -12.78
CA ASP A 176 -3.17 -14.06 -13.50
C ASP A 176 -2.20 -15.03 -12.78
N LEU A 177 -2.53 -15.39 -11.54
CA LEU A 177 -1.75 -16.34 -10.75
C LEU A 177 -2.38 -17.73 -10.82
N ASP A 178 -1.63 -18.70 -11.34
CA ASP A 178 -1.95 -20.11 -11.15
C ASP A 178 -1.87 -20.49 -9.66
N PRO A 179 -2.69 -21.44 -9.17
CA PRO A 179 -2.69 -21.86 -7.76
C PRO A 179 -1.32 -22.32 -7.24
N VAL A 180 -0.47 -22.82 -8.14
CA VAL A 180 0.91 -23.24 -7.85
C VAL A 180 1.82 -22.04 -7.61
N SER A 181 1.56 -20.90 -8.25
CA SER A 181 2.31 -19.65 -8.08
C SER A 181 1.88 -18.87 -6.82
N ALA A 182 0.76 -19.24 -6.20
CA ALA A 182 0.21 -18.63 -4.99
C ALA A 182 0.54 -19.39 -3.68
N LEU A 183 1.19 -20.56 -3.79
CA LEU A 183 1.62 -21.45 -2.71
C LEU A 183 3.15 -21.40 -2.54
#